data_AF-A0A7W4PJK5-F1
#
_entry.id   AF-A0A7W4PJK5-F1
#
_cell.length_a   1.000
_cell.length_b   1.000
_cell.length_c   1.000
_cell.angle_alpha   90.00
_cell.angle_beta   90.00
_cell.angle_gamma   90.00
#
_symmetry.space_group_name_H-M   'P 1'
#
loop_
_entity.id
_entity.type
_entity.pdbx_description
1 polymer ?
#
loop_
_entity_poly.entity_id
_entity_poly.type
_entity_poly.pdbx_seq_one_letter_code
_entity_poly.pdbx_strand_id
1 'polypeptide(L)'
;MRGLTYQSGLDAIRLAAHTAQGGLLTEIARKRQELDAYAASSEFIGEREDGHILWELDQVLEMDIARLEEALPDLRRAFALAAYHYWETSVYRWHHQERGKDARKKLGSHQDLIKEIGRLGRTAPDLAFHVHPDLEAVAKLANVLKHTSADSWKWLTDHCPAILQPLFPAPPTTADRHTPLALTTEQLNWVFDVVSRSGPAGYPGGAGAPRISDAE
;
A
#
# COMPACT_ATOMS: atom_id res chain seq x y z
N MET A 1 10.52 -16.16 -17.87
CA MET A 1 9.55 -16.40 -16.78
C MET A 1 9.71 -15.44 -15.59
N ARG A 2 10.91 -15.01 -15.15
CA ARG A 2 11.07 -14.12 -13.98
C ARG A 2 10.20 -12.84 -14.02
N GLY A 3 10.18 -12.15 -15.16
CA GLY A 3 9.33 -10.98 -15.39
C GLY A 3 7.85 -11.26 -15.20
N LEU A 4 7.33 -12.26 -15.90
CA LEU A 4 5.93 -12.70 -15.78
C LEU A 4 5.56 -13.05 -14.33
N THR A 5 6.37 -13.85 -13.64
CA THR A 5 6.12 -14.23 -12.23
C THR A 5 6.12 -13.00 -11.32
N TYR A 6 7.03 -12.06 -11.53
CA TYR A 6 7.09 -10.83 -10.76
C TYR A 6 5.81 -10.01 -10.94
N GLN A 7 5.45 -9.70 -12.18
CA GLN A 7 4.29 -8.89 -12.52
C GLN A 7 2.99 -9.54 -12.04
N SER A 8 2.75 -10.82 -12.35
CA SER A 8 1.53 -11.51 -11.93
C SER A 8 1.39 -11.61 -10.41
N GLY A 9 2.50 -11.78 -9.67
CA GLY A 9 2.44 -11.79 -8.21
C GLY A 9 2.15 -10.42 -7.62
N LEU A 10 2.67 -9.33 -8.22
CA LEU A 10 2.32 -7.97 -7.81
C LEU A 10 0.87 -7.63 -8.17
N ASP A 11 0.40 -8.05 -9.34
CA ASP A 11 -1.00 -7.87 -9.77
C ASP A 11 -1.96 -8.58 -8.83
N ALA A 12 -1.62 -9.77 -8.33
CA ALA A 12 -2.42 -10.46 -7.32
C ALA A 12 -2.51 -9.68 -6.00
N ILE A 13 -1.39 -9.07 -5.55
CA ILE A 13 -1.39 -8.21 -4.34
C ILE A 13 -2.24 -6.96 -4.58
N ARG A 14 -2.12 -6.34 -5.76
CA ARG A 14 -2.91 -5.16 -6.14
C ARG A 14 -4.40 -5.48 -6.19
N LEU A 15 -4.78 -6.60 -6.80
CA LEU A 15 -6.16 -7.08 -6.84
C LEU A 15 -6.71 -7.27 -5.42
N ALA A 16 -5.97 -7.95 -4.55
CA ALA A 16 -6.36 -8.14 -3.16
C ALA A 16 -6.57 -6.80 -2.43
N ALA A 17 -5.72 -5.80 -2.69
CA ALA A 17 -5.86 -4.46 -2.14
C ALA A 17 -7.15 -3.78 -2.62
N HIS A 18 -7.46 -3.83 -3.91
CA HIS A 18 -8.68 -3.25 -4.47
C HIS A 18 -9.93 -3.93 -3.94
N THR A 19 -9.97 -5.26 -3.92
CA THR A 19 -11.13 -6.01 -3.40
C THR A 19 -11.36 -5.72 -1.92
N ALA A 20 -10.32 -5.75 -1.08
CA ALA A 20 -10.45 -5.49 0.34
C ALA A 20 -10.89 -4.04 0.61
N GLN A 21 -10.33 -3.07 -0.11
CA GLN A 21 -10.72 -1.67 0.01
C GLN A 21 -12.17 -1.43 -0.46
N GLY A 22 -12.55 -2.02 -1.58
CA GLY A 22 -13.91 -1.94 -2.12
C GLY A 22 -14.94 -2.53 -1.14
N GLY A 23 -14.60 -3.66 -0.50
CA GLY A 23 -15.42 -4.27 0.55
C GLY A 23 -15.66 -3.33 1.73
N LEU A 24 -14.62 -2.71 2.28
CA LEU A 24 -14.76 -1.74 3.38
C LEU A 24 -15.59 -0.52 2.98
N LEU A 25 -15.33 0.07 1.80
CA LEU A 25 -16.07 1.24 1.33
C LEU A 25 -17.55 0.93 1.09
N THR A 26 -17.85 -0.24 0.53
CA THR A 26 -19.23 -0.70 0.31
C THR A 26 -19.96 -0.87 1.64
N GLU A 27 -19.29 -1.46 2.63
CA GLU A 27 -19.85 -1.68 3.96
C GLU A 27 -20.09 -0.36 4.71
N ILE A 28 -19.16 0.61 4.61
CA ILE A 28 -19.35 1.96 5.15
C ILE A 28 -20.57 2.63 4.52
N ALA A 29 -20.70 2.56 3.19
CA ALA A 29 -21.83 3.14 2.46
C ALA A 29 -23.16 2.49 2.87
N ARG A 30 -23.18 1.16 3.00
CA ARG A 30 -24.36 0.41 3.48
C ARG A 30 -24.79 0.85 4.87
N LYS A 31 -23.85 0.93 5.82
CA LYS A 31 -24.16 1.35 7.20
C LYS A 31 -24.62 2.80 7.30
N ARG A 32 -24.08 3.71 6.48
CA ARG A 32 -24.56 5.09 6.37
C ARG A 32 -26.01 5.14 5.88
N GLN A 33 -26.32 4.36 4.85
CA GLN A 33 -27.69 4.25 4.36
C GLN A 33 -28.65 3.70 5.42
N GLU A 34 -28.21 2.73 6.23
CA GLU A 34 -28.98 2.20 7.36
C GLU A 34 -29.20 3.24 8.45
N LEU A 35 -28.19 4.06 8.76
CA LEU A 35 -28.29 5.14 9.73
C LEU A 35 -29.28 6.21 9.26
N ASP A 36 -29.19 6.63 8.00
CA ASP A 36 -30.14 7.58 7.39
C ASP A 36 -31.58 7.04 7.41
N ALA A 37 -31.76 5.75 7.10
CA ALA A 37 -33.06 5.10 7.12
C ALA A 37 -33.63 5.01 8.55
N TYR A 38 -32.79 4.70 9.54
CA TYR A 38 -33.19 4.67 10.94
C TYR A 38 -33.60 6.05 11.46
N ALA A 39 -32.81 7.09 11.14
CA ALA A 39 -33.10 8.47 11.51
C ALA A 39 -34.40 9.01 10.89
N ALA A 40 -34.79 8.51 9.71
CA ALA A 40 -36.06 8.83 9.08
C ALA A 40 -37.24 7.99 9.61
N SER A 41 -36.97 6.95 10.40
CA SER A 41 -37.98 6.09 10.99
C SER A 41 -38.51 6.66 12.30
N SER A 42 -39.72 6.26 12.69
CA SER A 42 -40.29 6.55 14.01
C SER A 42 -40.15 5.37 14.99
N GLU A 43 -39.43 4.32 14.59
CA GLU A 43 -39.29 3.09 15.36
C GLU A 43 -38.07 3.20 16.28
N PHE A 44 -38.27 3.03 17.57
CA PHE A 44 -37.15 2.92 18.51
C PHE A 44 -36.61 1.49 18.49
N ILE A 45 -35.35 1.35 18.08
CA ILE A 45 -34.61 0.08 18.14
C ILE A 45 -33.46 0.25 19.13
N GLY A 46 -33.64 -0.26 20.33
CA GLY A 46 -32.67 -0.12 21.42
C GLY A 46 -33.14 -0.75 22.71
N GLU A 47 -32.41 -0.48 23.78
CA GLU A 47 -32.71 -0.96 25.12
C GLU A 47 -32.85 0.20 26.10
N ARG A 48 -33.82 0.09 27.01
CA ARG A 48 -34.07 1.07 28.06
C ARG A 48 -34.14 0.40 29.42
N GLU A 49 -33.52 1.01 30.41
CA GLU A 49 -33.59 0.62 31.82
C GLU A 49 -34.00 1.84 32.65
N ASP A 50 -35.07 1.71 33.45
CA ASP A 50 -35.62 2.79 34.28
C ASP A 50 -35.87 4.13 33.56
N GLY A 51 -36.22 4.07 32.27
CA GLY A 51 -36.46 5.25 31.44
C GLY A 51 -35.19 5.88 30.83
N HIS A 52 -34.02 5.31 31.09
CA HIS A 52 -32.76 5.68 30.46
C HIS A 52 -32.48 4.79 29.25
N ILE A 53 -32.01 5.38 28.15
CA ILE A 53 -31.55 4.62 26.97
C ILE A 53 -30.17 4.07 27.28
N LEU A 54 -30.03 2.75 27.23
CA LEU A 54 -28.73 2.06 27.41
C LEU A 54 -27.95 2.04 26.10
N TRP A 55 -28.64 1.73 25.00
CA TRP A 55 -28.12 1.84 23.65
C TRP A 55 -29.26 2.01 22.65
N GLU A 56 -28.93 2.57 21.50
CA GLU A 56 -29.84 2.73 20.37
C GLU A 56 -29.11 2.38 19.06
N LEU A 57 -29.87 2.00 18.03
CA LEU A 57 -29.32 1.51 16.77
C LEU A 57 -28.43 2.56 16.08
N ASP A 58 -28.74 3.85 16.19
CA ASP A 58 -27.90 4.94 15.66
C ASP A 58 -26.48 4.90 16.25
N GLN A 59 -26.36 4.78 17.58
CA GLN A 59 -25.08 4.70 18.28
C GLN A 59 -24.25 3.49 17.83
N VAL A 60 -24.92 2.35 17.59
CA VAL A 60 -24.27 1.13 17.08
C VAL A 60 -23.77 1.35 15.66
N LEU A 61 -24.60 1.93 14.79
CA LEU A 61 -24.26 2.20 13.40
C LEU A 61 -23.13 3.23 13.26
N GLU A 62 -23.18 4.32 14.01
CA GLU A 62 -22.11 5.34 14.05
C GLU A 62 -20.77 4.75 14.50
N MET A 63 -20.79 3.94 15.57
CA MET A 63 -19.59 3.26 16.06
C MET A 63 -19.02 2.29 15.01
N ASP A 64 -19.88 1.54 14.33
CA ASP A 64 -19.43 0.63 13.27
C ASP A 64 -18.88 1.37 12.05
N ILE A 65 -19.49 2.49 11.64
CA ILE A 65 -18.95 3.35 10.58
C ILE A 65 -17.56 3.86 10.98
N ALA A 66 -17.41 4.40 12.19
CA ALA A 66 -16.13 4.90 12.69
C ALA A 66 -15.05 3.82 12.69
N ARG A 67 -15.35 2.61 13.16
CA ARG A 67 -14.42 1.47 13.14
C ARG A 67 -13.95 1.11 11.73
N LEU A 68 -14.86 1.09 10.77
CA LEU A 68 -14.51 0.78 9.37
C LEU A 68 -13.68 1.90 8.74
N GLU A 69 -14.01 3.16 9.04
CA GLU A 69 -13.26 4.33 8.58
C GLU A 69 -11.85 4.38 9.18
N GLU A 70 -11.67 3.95 10.43
CA GLU A 70 -10.36 3.78 11.07
C GLU A 70 -9.55 2.64 10.44
N ALA A 71 -10.20 1.51 10.10
CA ALA A 71 -9.54 0.35 9.50
C ALA A 71 -9.05 0.60 8.06
N LEU A 72 -9.71 1.49 7.31
CA LEU A 72 -9.43 1.72 5.90
C LEU A 72 -8.01 2.29 5.64
N PRO A 73 -7.55 3.35 6.33
CA PRO A 73 -6.15 3.79 6.27
C PRO A 73 -5.15 2.69 6.60
N ASP A 74 -5.41 1.89 7.64
CA ASP A 74 -4.52 0.81 8.08
C ASP A 74 -4.38 -0.28 7.01
N LEU A 75 -5.49 -0.66 6.38
CA LEU A 75 -5.51 -1.58 5.26
C LEU A 75 -4.62 -1.08 4.11
N ARG A 76 -4.74 0.20 3.75
CA ARG A 76 -3.93 0.80 2.67
C ARG A 76 -2.43 0.81 3.01
N ARG A 77 -2.08 1.13 4.26
CA ARG A 77 -0.67 1.06 4.73
C ARG A 77 -0.13 -0.36 4.62
N ALA A 78 -0.90 -1.35 5.03
CA ALA A 78 -0.51 -2.75 4.97
C ALA A 78 -0.20 -3.18 3.52
N PHE A 79 -1.04 -2.79 2.55
CA PHE A 79 -0.80 -3.10 1.15
C PHE A 79 0.35 -2.31 0.52
N ALA A 80 0.56 -1.05 0.90
CA ALA A 80 1.73 -0.28 0.46
C ALA A 80 3.04 -0.94 0.93
N LEU A 81 3.09 -1.40 2.19
CA LEU A 81 4.21 -2.17 2.73
C LEU A 81 4.37 -3.51 2.01
N ALA A 82 3.28 -4.24 1.78
CA ALA A 82 3.31 -5.52 1.09
C ALA A 82 3.86 -5.39 -0.34
N ALA A 83 3.46 -4.35 -1.08
CA ALA A 83 3.97 -4.07 -2.42
C ALA A 83 5.49 -3.86 -2.41
N TYR A 84 5.99 -2.99 -1.54
CA TYR A 84 7.44 -2.73 -1.44
C TYR A 84 8.22 -3.97 -0.96
N HIS A 85 7.75 -4.67 0.06
CA HIS A 85 8.38 -5.92 0.52
C HIS A 85 8.38 -7.02 -0.53
N TYR A 86 7.34 -7.10 -1.37
CA TYR A 86 7.30 -8.05 -2.48
C TYR A 86 8.42 -7.79 -3.48
N TRP A 87 8.70 -6.52 -3.78
CA TRP A 87 9.85 -6.13 -4.57
C TRP A 87 11.18 -6.55 -3.92
N GLU A 88 11.40 -6.19 -2.65
CA GLU A 88 12.64 -6.55 -1.94
C GLU A 88 12.87 -8.06 -1.95
N THR A 89 11.84 -8.82 -1.57
CA THR A 89 11.86 -10.29 -1.55
C THR A 89 12.15 -10.89 -2.93
N SER A 90 11.62 -10.27 -3.99
CA SER A 90 11.90 -10.68 -5.37
C SER A 90 13.37 -10.48 -5.73
N VAL A 91 13.96 -9.34 -5.35
CA VAL A 91 15.41 -9.08 -5.54
C VAL A 91 16.26 -10.10 -4.81
N TYR A 92 15.97 -10.39 -3.53
CA TYR A 92 16.66 -11.46 -2.80
C TYR A 92 16.54 -12.81 -3.51
N ARG A 93 15.34 -13.17 -3.97
CA ARG A 93 15.11 -14.43 -4.67
C ARG A 93 15.98 -14.53 -5.93
N TRP A 94 16.04 -13.48 -6.75
CA TRP A 94 16.88 -13.47 -7.95
C TRP A 94 18.37 -13.53 -7.62
N HIS A 95 18.81 -12.80 -6.59
CA HIS A 95 20.18 -12.84 -6.09
C HIS A 95 20.61 -14.26 -5.71
N HIS A 96 19.78 -14.95 -4.91
CA HIS A 96 20.05 -16.32 -4.48
C HIS A 96 20.02 -17.32 -5.64
N GLN A 97 19.11 -17.15 -6.60
CA GLN A 97 19.03 -18.01 -7.78
C GLN A 97 20.29 -17.95 -8.65
N GLU A 98 20.93 -16.78 -8.80
CA GLU A 98 22.14 -16.66 -9.63
C GLU A 98 23.44 -17.05 -8.93
N ARG A 99 23.51 -16.86 -7.62
CA ARG A 99 24.75 -17.11 -6.84
C ARG A 99 24.77 -18.45 -6.12
N GLY A 100 23.68 -19.21 -6.15
CA GLY A 100 23.61 -20.52 -5.52
C GLY A 100 23.96 -20.48 -4.03
N LYS A 101 24.66 -21.52 -3.55
CA LYS A 101 25.01 -21.69 -2.12
C LYS A 101 26.01 -20.65 -1.58
N ASP A 102 26.68 -19.89 -2.46
CA ASP A 102 27.63 -18.83 -2.08
C ASP A 102 26.95 -17.48 -1.82
N ALA A 103 25.64 -17.39 -1.99
CA ALA A 103 24.82 -16.21 -1.76
C ALA A 103 24.59 -15.87 -0.27
N ARG A 104 25.55 -16.18 0.63
CA ARG A 104 25.47 -15.84 2.07
C ARG A 104 25.40 -14.34 2.33
N LYS A 105 25.66 -13.49 1.33
CA LYS A 105 25.53 -12.05 1.46
C LYS A 105 24.06 -11.69 1.62
N LYS A 106 23.68 -11.30 2.83
CA LYS A 106 22.43 -10.53 3.03
C LYS A 106 22.60 -9.23 2.27
N LEU A 107 21.83 -9.02 1.20
CA LEU A 107 21.63 -7.68 0.66
C LEU A 107 21.05 -6.87 1.83
N GLY A 108 21.70 -5.79 2.24
CA GLY A 108 21.39 -5.11 3.49
C GLY A 108 20.36 -4.03 3.27
N SER A 109 20.83 -2.92 2.72
CA SER A 109 20.06 -1.68 2.54
C SER A 109 19.31 -1.63 1.20
N HIS A 110 18.34 -0.73 1.09
CA HIS A 110 17.70 -0.38 -0.20
C HIS A 110 18.74 -0.12 -1.30
N GLN A 111 19.80 0.61 -0.98
CA GLN A 111 20.88 0.92 -1.93
C GLN A 111 21.66 -0.32 -2.38
N ASP A 112 21.78 -1.34 -1.52
CA ASP A 112 22.37 -2.62 -1.92
C ASP A 112 21.45 -3.40 -2.86
N LEU A 113 20.13 -3.31 -2.67
CA LEU A 113 19.13 -3.91 -3.56
C LEU A 113 19.14 -3.23 -4.94
N ILE A 114 19.24 -1.89 -5.01
CA ILE A 114 19.38 -1.14 -6.27
C ILE A 114 20.63 -1.58 -7.03
N LYS A 115 21.77 -1.68 -6.34
CA LYS A 115 23.03 -2.15 -6.94
C LYS A 115 22.88 -3.57 -7.50
N GLU A 116 22.17 -4.43 -6.79
CA GLU A 116 21.92 -5.80 -7.22
C GLU A 116 21.00 -5.86 -8.44
N ILE A 117 19.91 -5.08 -8.49
CA ILE A 117 19.07 -4.93 -9.69
C ILE A 117 19.94 -4.48 -10.88
N GLY A 118 20.79 -3.46 -10.70
CA GLY A 118 21.69 -2.98 -11.75
C GLY A 118 22.68 -4.05 -12.21
N ARG A 119 23.15 -4.92 -11.30
CA ARG A 119 23.99 -6.08 -11.66
C ARG A 119 23.19 -7.10 -12.48
N LEU A 120 22.00 -7.47 -12.02
CA LEU A 120 21.09 -8.41 -12.68
C LEU A 120 20.73 -7.94 -14.10
N GLY A 121 20.48 -6.65 -14.29
CA GLY A 121 20.21 -6.05 -15.60
C GLY A 121 21.36 -6.17 -16.58
N ARG A 122 22.61 -6.12 -16.11
CA ARG A 122 23.79 -6.34 -16.96
C ARG A 122 24.01 -7.81 -17.31
N THR A 123 23.65 -8.74 -16.41
CA THR A 123 23.84 -10.18 -16.63
C THR A 123 22.70 -10.86 -17.37
N ALA A 124 21.51 -10.24 -17.39
CA ALA A 124 20.35 -10.73 -18.10
C ALA A 124 19.65 -9.58 -18.86
N PRO A 125 20.27 -9.04 -19.94
CA PRO A 125 19.75 -7.89 -20.66
C PRO A 125 18.34 -8.13 -21.23
N ASP A 126 18.02 -9.37 -21.60
CA ASP A 126 16.72 -9.75 -22.16
C ASP A 126 15.55 -9.64 -21.16
N LEU A 127 15.83 -9.58 -19.85
CA LEU A 127 14.82 -9.41 -18.81
C LEU A 127 14.54 -7.94 -18.45
N ALA A 128 15.34 -7.02 -19.00
CA ALA A 128 15.17 -5.57 -18.89
C ALA A 128 14.81 -5.11 -17.47
N PHE A 129 15.75 -5.28 -16.54
CA PHE A 129 15.59 -4.84 -15.15
C PHE A 129 15.68 -3.31 -15.07
N HIS A 130 14.58 -2.67 -14.67
CA HIS A 130 14.51 -1.22 -14.49
C HIS A 130 14.23 -0.87 -13.03
N VAL A 131 14.67 0.31 -12.62
CA VAL A 131 14.34 0.92 -11.32
C VAL A 131 13.60 2.20 -11.63
N HIS A 132 12.37 2.33 -11.12
CA HIS A 132 11.62 3.56 -11.27
C HIS A 132 12.29 4.68 -10.43
N PRO A 133 12.39 5.93 -10.94
CA PRO A 133 13.02 7.03 -10.20
C PRO A 133 12.43 7.25 -8.80
N ASP A 134 11.12 7.06 -8.65
CA ASP A 134 10.42 7.25 -7.38
C ASP A 134 10.50 6.05 -6.42
N LEU A 135 11.23 4.97 -6.76
CA LEU A 135 11.29 3.80 -5.88
C LEU A 135 11.93 4.14 -4.53
N GLU A 136 12.88 5.08 -4.48
CA GLU A 136 13.44 5.53 -3.22
C GLU A 136 12.37 6.20 -2.35
N ALA A 137 11.47 7.00 -2.92
CA ALA A 137 10.35 7.59 -2.19
C ALA A 137 9.42 6.51 -1.62
N VAL A 138 9.14 5.44 -2.37
CA VAL A 138 8.37 4.28 -1.87
C VAL A 138 9.09 3.59 -0.71
N ALA A 139 10.41 3.39 -0.80
CA ALA A 139 11.21 2.80 0.27
C ALA A 139 11.21 3.67 1.53
N LYS A 140 11.32 4.99 1.39
CA LYS A 140 11.21 5.93 2.51
C LYS A 140 9.81 5.92 3.10
N LEU A 141 8.76 5.87 2.28
CA LEU A 141 7.38 5.77 2.73
C LEU A 141 7.21 4.49 3.56
N ALA A 142 7.68 3.34 3.07
CA ALA A 142 7.63 2.08 3.81
C ALA A 142 8.32 2.18 5.18
N ASN A 143 9.48 2.85 5.27
CA ASN A 143 10.15 3.08 6.55
C ASN A 143 9.34 3.99 7.49
N VAL A 144 8.66 5.01 6.99
CA VAL A 144 7.76 5.84 7.79
C VAL A 144 6.58 5.02 8.29
N LEU A 145 5.92 4.26 7.40
CA LEU A 145 4.76 3.44 7.75
C LEU A 145 5.07 2.36 8.79
N LYS A 146 6.28 1.77 8.74
CA LYS A 146 6.71 0.69 9.63
C LYS A 146 7.26 1.18 10.96
N HIS A 147 8.06 2.25 10.93
CA HIS A 147 8.93 2.64 12.05
C HIS A 147 8.75 4.08 12.51
N THR A 148 7.87 4.85 11.88
CA THR A 148 7.78 6.31 12.09
C THR A 148 9.15 7.00 11.95
N SER A 149 9.94 6.54 10.96
CA SER A 149 11.35 6.95 10.79
C SER A 149 11.48 8.45 10.52
N ALA A 150 12.06 9.18 11.48
CA ALA A 150 12.31 10.63 11.35
C ALA A 150 13.21 10.99 10.17
N ASP A 151 14.24 10.17 9.89
CA ASP A 151 15.13 10.39 8.75
C ASP A 151 14.40 10.22 7.41
N SER A 152 13.54 9.20 7.32
CA SER A 152 12.74 8.97 6.11
C SER A 152 11.67 10.04 5.94
N TRP A 153 11.07 10.50 7.03
CA TRP A 153 10.15 11.63 7.04
C TRP A 153 10.83 12.88 6.51
N LYS A 154 11.99 13.26 7.07
CA LYS A 154 12.75 14.42 6.62
C LYS A 154 13.09 14.32 5.14
N TRP A 155 13.55 13.15 4.69
CA TRP A 155 13.87 12.94 3.28
C TRP A 155 12.63 13.18 2.40
N LEU A 156 11.47 12.65 2.79
CA LEU A 156 10.21 12.83 2.06
C LEU A 156 9.70 14.26 2.10
N THR A 157 9.94 15.04 3.17
CA THR A 157 9.63 16.48 3.16
C THR A 157 10.46 17.21 2.10
N ASP A 158 11.73 16.82 1.93
CA ASP A 158 12.67 17.51 1.03
C ASP A 158 12.52 17.06 -0.45
N HIS A 159 12.09 15.80 -0.70
CA HIS A 159 12.10 15.17 -2.03
C HIS A 159 10.75 14.55 -2.44
N CYS A 160 9.65 14.94 -1.79
CA CYS A 160 8.35 14.28 -1.96
C CYS A 160 7.85 14.35 -3.42
N PRO A 161 7.51 13.20 -4.04
CA PRO A 161 6.69 13.20 -5.24
C PRO A 161 5.36 13.92 -4.97
N ALA A 162 4.83 14.64 -5.97
CA ALA A 162 3.62 15.48 -5.83
C ALA A 162 2.43 14.74 -5.21
N ILE A 163 2.22 13.47 -5.59
CA ILE A 163 1.14 12.62 -5.07
C ILE A 163 1.22 12.33 -3.57
N LEU A 164 2.42 12.37 -2.99
CA LEU A 164 2.64 12.13 -1.56
C LEU A 164 2.72 13.44 -0.75
N GLN A 165 2.86 14.60 -1.39
CA GLN A 165 2.98 15.89 -0.69
C GLN A 165 1.90 16.14 0.38
N PRO A 166 0.61 15.79 0.17
CA PRO A 166 -0.42 15.98 1.19
C PRO A 166 -0.16 15.22 2.51
N LEU A 167 0.65 14.16 2.48
CA LEU A 167 1.01 13.36 3.66
C LEU A 167 2.20 13.94 4.44
N PHE A 168 2.98 14.83 3.82
CA PHE A 168 4.23 15.33 4.38
C PHE A 168 4.27 16.86 4.33
N PRO A 169 3.42 17.55 5.10
CA PRO A 169 3.38 19.01 5.12
C PRO A 169 4.70 19.61 5.60
N ALA A 170 5.06 20.76 5.03
CA ALA A 170 6.23 21.55 5.41
C ALA A 170 5.79 22.95 5.90
N PRO A 171 6.15 23.36 7.13
CA PRO A 171 6.95 22.63 8.13
C PRO A 171 6.14 21.57 8.89
N PRO A 172 6.73 20.39 9.22
CA PRO A 172 6.04 19.38 10.01
C PRO A 172 5.97 19.78 11.49
N THR A 173 4.81 19.59 12.10
CA THR A 173 4.64 19.69 13.56
C THR A 173 5.09 18.40 14.26
N THR A 174 5.27 18.44 15.58
CA THR A 174 5.55 17.23 16.37
C THR A 174 4.39 16.24 16.30
N ALA A 175 3.14 16.72 16.26
CA ALA A 175 1.95 15.89 16.14
C ALA A 175 1.90 15.14 14.79
N ASP A 176 2.33 15.80 13.70
CA ASP A 176 2.31 15.19 12.35
C ASP A 176 3.19 13.94 12.29
N ARG A 177 4.33 13.94 12.98
CA ARG A 177 5.29 12.81 12.97
C ARG A 177 4.79 11.57 13.72
N HIS A 178 3.84 11.76 14.64
CA HIS A 178 3.27 10.68 15.44
C HIS A 178 1.88 10.25 14.95
N THR A 179 1.30 11.01 14.02
CA THR A 179 0.01 10.69 13.42
C THR A 179 0.21 9.66 12.32
N PRO A 180 -0.46 8.50 12.38
CA PRO A 180 -0.34 7.49 11.35
C PRO A 180 -0.83 8.00 9.98
N LEU A 181 0.00 7.85 8.94
CA LEU A 181 -0.29 8.42 7.61
C LEU A 181 -1.50 7.78 6.92
N ALA A 182 -2.56 8.53 6.68
CA ALA A 182 -3.74 8.01 5.97
C ALA A 182 -3.56 8.09 4.45
N LEU A 183 -3.11 6.98 3.84
CA LEU A 183 -3.01 6.88 2.39
C LEU A 183 -4.41 6.95 1.73
N THR A 184 -4.49 7.60 0.58
CA THR A 184 -5.65 7.51 -0.33
C THR A 184 -5.54 6.30 -1.25
N THR A 185 -6.63 5.94 -1.92
CA THR A 185 -6.63 4.93 -2.99
C THR A 185 -5.63 5.28 -4.10
N GLU A 186 -5.59 6.55 -4.48
CA GLU A 186 -4.70 7.05 -5.54
C GLU A 186 -3.22 6.87 -5.17
N GLN A 187 -2.86 7.23 -3.94
CA GLN A 187 -1.50 7.07 -3.43
C GLN A 187 -1.08 5.60 -3.33
N LEU A 188 -2.00 4.71 -2.91
CA LEU A 188 -1.74 3.26 -2.91
C LEU A 188 -1.52 2.72 -4.33
N ASN A 189 -2.35 3.14 -5.29
CA ASN A 189 -2.19 2.74 -6.69
C ASN A 189 -0.87 3.22 -7.28
N TRP A 190 -0.47 4.44 -6.93
CA TRP A 190 0.83 4.98 -7.32
C TRP A 190 1.98 4.15 -6.75
N VAL A 191 1.92 3.72 -5.48
CA VAL A 191 2.93 2.80 -4.90
C VAL A 191 3.03 1.54 -5.74
N PHE A 192 1.89 0.89 -6.06
CA PHE A 192 1.92 -0.30 -6.91
C PHE A 192 2.51 -0.03 -8.29
N ASP A 193 2.21 1.12 -8.90
CA ASP A 193 2.72 1.48 -10.22
C ASP A 193 4.24 1.68 -10.20
N VAL A 194 4.78 2.40 -9.21
CA VAL A 194 6.23 2.55 -9.01
C VAL A 194 6.91 1.20 -8.83
N VAL A 195 6.32 0.33 -7.99
CA VAL A 195 6.85 -1.01 -7.73
C VAL A 195 6.80 -1.88 -8.99
N SER A 196 5.70 -1.87 -9.75
CA SER A 196 5.55 -2.66 -10.98
C SER A 196 6.61 -2.33 -12.03
N ARG A 197 7.02 -1.04 -12.10
CA ARG A 197 8.05 -0.53 -13.02
C ARG A 197 9.48 -0.68 -12.48
N SER A 198 9.63 -1.20 -11.27
CA SER A 198 10.92 -1.36 -10.60
C SER A 198 11.45 -2.79 -10.65
N GLY A 199 11.20 -3.55 -11.70
CA GLY A 199 11.65 -4.93 -11.81
C GLY A 199 11.83 -5.39 -13.25
N PRO A 200 11.95 -6.69 -13.49
CA PRO A 200 11.96 -7.24 -14.83
C PRO A 200 10.59 -7.06 -15.50
N ALA A 201 10.61 -6.71 -16.78
CA ALA A 201 9.39 -6.56 -17.58
C ALA A 201 8.73 -7.93 -17.82
N GLY A 202 7.40 -7.97 -17.82
CA GLY A 202 6.61 -9.19 -18.04
C GLY A 202 6.80 -9.82 -19.42
N TYR A 203 7.08 -8.98 -20.43
CA TYR A 203 7.25 -9.36 -21.84
C TYR A 203 8.51 -8.73 -22.44
N PRO A 204 9.19 -9.43 -23.38
CA PRO A 204 10.25 -8.82 -24.17
C PRO A 204 9.67 -7.69 -25.04
N GLY A 205 10.28 -6.51 -24.99
CA GLY A 205 9.85 -5.32 -25.76
C GLY A 205 8.93 -4.34 -25.03
N GLY A 206 8.62 -4.55 -23.75
CA GLY A 206 7.88 -3.56 -22.93
C GLY A 206 6.39 -3.43 -23.24
N ALA A 207 5.83 -4.26 -24.13
CA ALA A 207 4.39 -4.39 -24.29
C ALA A 207 3.80 -4.92 -22.98
N GLY A 208 2.95 -4.12 -22.33
CA GLY A 208 2.32 -4.48 -21.08
C GLY A 208 1.53 -5.78 -21.24
N ALA A 209 1.67 -6.69 -20.26
CA ALA A 209 0.70 -7.75 -20.09
C ALA A 209 -0.71 -7.12 -19.96
N PRO A 210 -1.78 -7.75 -20.48
CA PRO A 210 -3.11 -7.42 -19.99
C PRO A 210 -3.10 -7.61 -18.47
N ARG A 211 -3.29 -6.53 -17.71
CA ARG A 211 -3.27 -6.61 -16.25
C ARG A 211 -4.52 -7.34 -15.82
N ILE A 212 -4.44 -8.08 -14.72
CA ILE A 212 -5.62 -8.73 -14.13
C ILE A 212 -6.70 -7.68 -13.79
N SER A 213 -6.29 -6.43 -13.53
CA SER A 213 -7.18 -5.28 -13.31
C SER A 213 -7.87 -4.73 -14.57
N ASP A 214 -7.44 -5.13 -15.77
CA ASP A 214 -8.03 -4.66 -17.04
C ASP A 214 -9.19 -5.56 -17.49
N ALA A 215 -9.54 -6.56 -16.67
CA ALA A 215 -10.66 -7.48 -16.88
C ALA A 215 -11.88 -7.05 -16.04
N GLU A 216 -12.32 -5.79 -16.18
CA GLU A 216 -13.64 -5.30 -15.75
C GLU A 216 -14.22 -4.34 -16.79
#